data_AF-A0A521ZQT2-F1
#
_entry.id   AF-A0A521ZQT2-F1
#
_cell.length_a   1.000
_cell.length_b   1.000
_cell.length_c   1.000
_cell.angle_alpha   90.00
_cell.angle_beta   90.00
_cell.angle_gamma   90.00
#
_symmetry.space_group_name_H-M   'P 1'
#
loop_
_entity.id
_entity.type
_entity.pdbx_description
1 polymer ?
#
loop_
_entity_poly.entity_id
_entity_poly.type
_entity_poly.pdbx_seq_one_letter_code
_entity_poly.pdbx_strand_id
1 'polypeptide(L)' 'MKIGINASFARKENTGIGQVTLNFLRELEGVLAVNEKLRDLEFVVYVEEDLPADLHLSKNCTVRKFL' A
#
# COMPACT_ATOMS: atom_id res chain seq x y z
N MET A 1 7.26 6.81 -13.83
CA MET A 1 8.26 5.98 -13.10
C MET A 1 7.49 5.00 -12.22
N LYS A 2 7.97 3.76 -12.06
CA LYS A 2 7.28 2.73 -11.26
C LYS A 2 8.03 2.47 -9.95
N ILE A 3 7.30 2.45 -8.84
CA ILE A 3 7.82 2.20 -7.50
C ILE A 3 7.18 0.93 -6.96
N GLY A 4 8.01 -0.04 -6.56
CA GLY A 4 7.57 -1.24 -5.88
C GLY A 4 7.53 -1.03 -4.37
N ILE A 5 6.43 -1.40 -3.73
CA ILE A 5 6.28 -1.41 -2.27
C ILE A 5 6.10 -2.85 -1.84
N ASN A 6 6.99 -3.34 -0.98
CA ASN A 6 6.79 -4.61 -0.31
C ASN A 6 5.84 -4.38 0.89
N ALA A 7 4.64 -4.93 0.79
CA ALA A 7 3.63 -4.93 1.84
C ALA A 7 3.27 -6.37 2.25
N SER A 8 4.21 -7.31 2.16
CA SER A 8 3.99 -8.73 2.48
C SER A 8 3.57 -8.95 3.94
N PHE A 9 3.96 -8.05 4.84
CA PHE A 9 3.59 -8.08 6.25
C PHE A 9 2.17 -7.59 6.54
N ALA A 10 1.43 -7.05 5.55
CA ALA A 10 0.08 -6.55 5.74
C ALA A 10 -0.89 -7.61 6.31
N ARG A 11 -0.69 -8.89 5.97
CA ARG A 11 -1.47 -10.01 6.53
C ARG A 11 -1.28 -10.25 8.04
N LYS A 12 -0.25 -9.67 8.65
CA LYS A 12 0.11 -9.88 10.06
C LYS A 12 -0.45 -8.77 10.95
N GLU A 13 -1.73 -8.44 10.80
CA GLU A 13 -2.37 -7.27 11.42
C GLU A 13 -2.19 -7.18 12.94
N ASN A 14 -2.13 -8.34 13.61
CA ASN A 14 -1.96 -8.44 15.07
C ASN A 14 -0.50 -8.40 15.55
N THR A 15 0.42 -7.94 14.69
CA THR A 15 1.84 -7.81 15.01
C THR A 15 2.30 -6.38 14.78
N GLY A 16 3.34 -5.94 15.50
CA GLY A 16 3.87 -4.59 15.32
C GLY A 16 4.30 -4.31 13.87
N ILE A 17 4.89 -5.28 13.18
CA ILE A 17 5.29 -5.09 11.77
C ILE A 17 4.08 -4.96 10.83
N GLY A 18 3.03 -5.76 11.03
CA GLY A 18 1.83 -5.66 10.21
C GLY A 18 1.10 -4.34 10.43
N GLN A 19 1.00 -3.88 11.68
CA GLN A 19 0.45 -2.56 12.00
C GLN A 19 1.23 -1.42 11.34
N VAL A 20 2.57 -1.48 11.38
CA VAL A 20 3.41 -0.50 10.68
C VAL A 20 3.18 -0.53 9.18
N THR A 21 3.10 -1.72 8.56
CA THR A 21 2.83 -1.85 7.12
C THR A 21 1.48 -1.27 6.74
N LEU A 22 0.41 -1.60 7.48
CA LEU A 22 -0.93 -1.07 7.21
C LEU A 22 -1.00 0.44 7.41
N ASN A 23 -0.40 0.97 8.47
CA ASN A 23 -0.36 2.41 8.73
C ASN A 23 0.45 3.15 7.67
N PHE A 24 1.57 2.59 7.21
CA PHE A 24 2.32 3.15 6.09
C PHE A 24 1.45 3.27 4.82
N LEU A 25 0.66 2.24 4.50
CA LEU A 25 -0.24 2.28 3.33
C LEU A 25 -1.36 3.33 3.50
N ARG A 26 -1.90 3.49 4.72
CA ARG A 26 -2.88 4.54 5.02
C ARG A 26 -2.29 5.95 4.87
N GLU A 27 -1.10 6.17 5.40
CA GLU A 27 -0.41 7.46 5.28
C GLU A 27 0.00 7.75 3.83
N LEU A 28 0.43 6.74 3.09
CA LEU A 28 0.71 6.86 1.66
C LEU A 28 -0.52 7.38 0.92
N GLU A 29 -1.71 6.86 1.21
CA GLU A 29 -2.95 7.33 0.59
C GLU A 29 -3.21 8.81 0.86
N GLY A 30 -3.05 9.25 2.11
CA GLY A 30 -3.18 10.65 2.47
C GLY A 30 -2.18 11.55 1.72
N VAL A 31 -0.95 11.08 1.55
CA VAL A 31 0.09 11.82 0.81
C VAL A 31 -0.20 11.86 -0.70
N LEU A 32 -0.67 10.77 -1.30
CA LEU A 32 -1.05 10.71 -2.72
C LEU A 32 -2.26 11.60 -3.03
N ALA A 33 -3.17 11.75 -2.06
CA ALA A 33 -4.33 12.62 -2.19
C ALA A 33 -3.95 14.11 -2.33
N VAL A 34 -2.84 14.56 -1.72
CA VAL A 34 -2.47 15.99 -1.71
C VAL A 34 -1.25 16.33 -2.56
N ASN A 35 -0.39 15.36 -2.88
CA ASN A 35 0.85 15.62 -3.62
C ASN A 35 0.71 15.26 -5.10
N GLU A 36 0.49 16.29 -5.93
CA GLU A 36 0.29 16.13 -7.38
C GLU A 36 1.46 15.43 -8.07
N LYS A 37 2.70 15.68 -7.65
CA LYS A 37 3.89 15.06 -8.26
C LYS A 37 3.92 13.55 -8.10
N LEU A 38 3.28 13.03 -7.05
CA LEU A 38 3.22 11.59 -6.81
C LEU A 38 2.08 10.91 -7.57
N ARG A 39 1.10 11.66 -8.07
CA ARG A 39 -0.01 11.12 -8.89
C ARG A 39 0.46 10.62 -10.25
N ASP A 40 1.56 11.17 -10.78
CA ASP A 40 2.18 10.72 -12.04
C ASP A 40 3.07 9.47 -11.87
N LEU A 41 3.26 8.99 -10.63
CA LEU A 41 3.99 7.77 -10.34
C LEU A 41 3.05 6.57 -10.27
N GLU A 42 3.52 5.43 -10.76
CA GLU A 42 2.83 4.15 -10.60
C GLU A 42 3.38 3.40 -9.40
N PHE A 43 2.52 3.05 -8.45
CA PHE A 43 2.89 2.24 -7.30
C PHE A 43 2.41 0.81 -7.51
N VAL A 44 3.28 -0.16 -7.25
CA VAL A 44 2.91 -1.58 -7.22
C VAL A 44 3.09 -2.09 -5.80
N VAL A 45 1.98 -2.41 -5.16
CA VAL A 45 1.94 -2.87 -3.76
C VAL A 45 1.87 -4.39 -3.78
N TYR A 46 2.97 -5.02 -3.39
CA TYR A 46 3.09 -6.47 -3.35
C TYR A 46 2.61 -6.98 -1.99
N VAL A 47 1.60 -7.84 -1.99
CA VAL A 47 0.98 -8.41 -0.79
C VAL A 47 0.95 -9.94 -0.85
N GLU A 48 0.91 -10.59 0.33
CA GLU A 48 0.73 -12.06 0.40
C GLU A 48 -0.76 -12.45 0.43
N GLU A 49 -1.63 -11.61 1.00
CA GLU A 49 -3.08 -11.83 1.12
C GLU A 49 -3.83 -10.56 0.72
N ASP A 50 -5.17 -10.60 0.67
CA ASP A 50 -5.96 -9.38 0.47
C ASP A 50 -5.69 -8.36 1.58
N LEU A 51 -5.68 -7.08 1.19
CA LEU A 51 -5.63 -6.00 2.17
C LEU A 51 -6.96 -5.93 2.95
N PRO A 52 -6.94 -5.38 4.18
CA PRO A 52 -8.16 -5.13 4.93
C PRO A 52 -9.20 -4.36 4.10
N ALA A 53 -10.48 -4.70 4.26
CA ALA A 53 -11.56 -4.13 3.45
C ALA A 53 -11.72 -2.60 3.63
N ASP A 54 -11.28 -2.06 4.77
CA ASP A 54 -11.25 -0.62 5.07
C ASP A 54 -10.05 0.11 4.45
N LEU A 55 -9.06 -0.61 3.92
CA LEU A 55 -7.87 -0.02 3.31
C LEU A 55 -8.06 0.12 1.80
N HIS A 56 -8.44 1.33 1.38
CA HIS A 56 -8.51 1.71 -0.02
C HIS A 56 -7.22 2.42 -0.46
N LEU A 57 -6.74 2.06 -1.65
CA LEU A 57 -5.59 2.70 -2.28
C LEU A 57 -6.00 3.48 -3.53
N SER A 58 -5.29 4.56 -3.79
CA SER A 58 -5.46 5.46 -4.92
C SER A 58 -5.34 4.72 -6.26
N LYS A 59 -5.93 5.30 -7.32
CA LYS A 59 -6.00 4.68 -8.66
C LYS A 59 -4.63 4.39 -9.28
N ASN A 60 -3.59 5.12 -8.90
CA ASN A 60 -2.22 4.91 -9.35
C ASN A 60 -1.47 3.83 -8.53
N CYS A 61 -2.13 3.19 -7.57
CA CYS A 61 -1.66 2.01 -6.85
C CYS A 61 -2.27 0.74 -7.43
N THR A 62 -1.43 -0.19 -7.86
CA THR A 62 -1.83 -1.53 -8.27
C THR A 62 -1.42 -2.54 -7.21
N VAL A 63 -2.38 -3.27 -6.64
CA VAL A 63 -2.08 -4.37 -5.72
C VAL A 63 -1.75 -5.63 -6.51
N ARG A 64 -0.67 -6.32 -6.14
CA ARG A 64 -0.27 -7.61 -6.71
C ARG A 64 -0.05 -8.63 -5.61
N LYS A 65 -0.77 -9.74 -5.70
CA LYS A 65 -0.49 -10.95 -4.91
C LYS A 65 0.61 -11.76 -5.59
N PHE A 66 1.51 -12.34 -4.82
CA PHE A 66 2.64 -13.10 -5.34
C PHE A 66 2.86 -14.45 -4.64
N LEU A 67 1.87 -14.91 -3.88
CA LEU A 67 1.77 -16.26 -3.33
C LEU A 67 0.41 -16.87 -3.69
#